data_AF-A0A7U6QP36-F1
#
_entry.id   AF-A0A7U6QP36-F1
#
_cell.length_a   1.000
_cell.length_b   1.000
_cell.length_c   1.000
_cell.angle_alpha   90.00
_cell.angle_beta   90.00
_cell.angle_gamma   90.00
#
_symmetry.space_group_name_H-M   'P 1'
#
loop_
_entity.id
_entity.type
_entity.pdbx_description
1 polymer ?
#
loop_
_entity_poly.entity_id
_entity_poly.type
_entity_poly.pdbx_seq_one_letter_code
_entity_poly.pdbx_strand_id
1 'polypeptide(L)' 'MQAGDVPITYANVDELVNDIDFKPATTIEEGISKFVKWYRKYYSV' A
#
# COMPACT_ATOMS: atom_id res chain seq x y z
N MET A 1 -13.55 -15.39 7.40
CA MET A 1 -13.70 -14.48 6.25
C MET A 1 -15.16 -14.11 6.13
N GLN A 2 -15.45 -12.83 5.98
CA GLN A 2 -16.79 -12.31 5.75
C GLN A 2 -17.24 -12.65 4.33
N ALA A 3 -18.56 -12.64 4.11
CA ALA A 3 -19.11 -12.80 2.77
C ALA A 3 -18.65 -11.64 1.89
N GLY A 4 -17.90 -11.95 0.83
CA GLY A 4 -17.30 -10.96 -0.08
C GLY A 4 -15.79 -10.77 0.08
N ASP A 5 -15.18 -11.35 1.11
CA ASP A 5 -13.72 -11.35 1.22
C ASP A 5 -13.10 -12.20 0.10
N VAL A 6 -12.19 -11.59 -0.67
CA VAL A 6 -11.29 -12.35 -1.56
C VAL A 6 -10.10 -12.82 -0.73
N PRO A 7 -9.75 -14.12 -0.70
CA PRO A 7 -8.70 -14.63 0.18
C PRO A 7 -7.35 -13.94 0.00
N ILE A 8 -6.93 -13.76 -1.25
CA ILE A 8 -5.69 -13.09 -1.64
C ILE A 8 -5.90 -12.48 -3.02
N THR A 9 -5.47 -11.24 -3.20
CA THR A 9 -5.39 -10.58 -4.51
C THR A 9 -4.18 -9.63 -4.53
N TYR A 10 -3.49 -9.58 -5.67
CA TYR A 10 -2.36 -8.67 -5.90
C TYR A 10 -2.20 -8.43 -7.40
N ALA A 11 -1.63 -7.28 -7.77
CA ALA A 11 -1.29 -6.97 -9.14
C ALA A 11 0.10 -7.54 -9.48
N ASN A 12 0.24 -8.17 -10.65
CA ASN A 12 1.55 -8.31 -11.28
C ASN A 12 1.92 -6.97 -11.92
N VAL A 13 3.12 -6.46 -11.62
CA VAL A 13 3.61 -5.17 -12.10
C VAL A 13 4.94 -5.28 -12.86
N ASP A 14 5.36 -6.48 -13.24
CA ASP A 14 6.66 -6.73 -13.86
C ASP A 14 6.84 -5.95 -15.17
N GLU A 15 5.80 -5.94 -16.04
CA GLU A 15 5.82 -5.18 -17.29
C GLU A 15 5.95 -3.67 -17.04
N LEU A 16 5.15 -3.12 -16.11
CA LEU A 16 5.22 -1.71 -15.75
C LEU A 16 6.63 -1.35 -15.27
N VAL A 17 7.19 -2.12 -14.33
CA VAL A 17 8.53 -1.86 -13.79
C VAL A 17 9.59 -1.82 -14.92
N ASN A 18 9.50 -2.72 -15.90
CA ASN A 18 10.42 -2.74 -17.04
C ASN A 18 10.24 -1.53 -17.96
N ASP A 19 9.01 -1.09 -18.19
CA ASP A 19 8.69 0.02 -19.11
C ASP A 19 9.03 1.39 -18.53
N ILE A 20 8.84 1.59 -17.23
CA ILE A 20 8.96 2.91 -16.58
C ILE A 20 10.16 3.04 -15.63
N ASP A 21 10.94 1.97 -15.45
CA ASP A 21 12.11 1.90 -14.53
C ASP A 21 11.81 2.46 -13.14
N PHE A 22 10.61 2.18 -12.63
CA PHE A 22 10.15 2.65 -11.32
C PHE A 22 9.68 1.48 -10.47
N LYS A 23 10.20 1.44 -9.24
CA LYS A 23 9.77 0.52 -8.20
C LYS A 23 9.65 1.25 -6.87
N PRO A 24 8.51 1.15 -6.16
CA PRO A 24 8.38 1.70 -4.82
C PRO A 24 9.44 1.11 -3.87
N ALA A 25 10.18 1.96 -3.17
CA ALA A 25 11.17 1.56 -2.18
C ALA A 25 10.69 1.70 -0.72
N THR A 26 9.52 2.31 -0.51
CA THR A 26 8.93 2.48 0.81
C THR A 26 8.50 1.12 1.36
N THR A 27 8.97 0.76 2.56
CA THR A 27 8.54 -0.48 3.22
C THR A 27 7.13 -0.35 3.78
N ILE A 28 6.52 -1.49 4.09
CA ILE A 28 5.17 -1.50 4.69
C ILE A 28 5.17 -0.77 6.03
N GLU A 29 6.18 -0.98 6.87
CA GLU A 29 6.31 -0.37 8.19
C GLU A 29 6.37 1.16 8.09
N GLU A 30 7.18 1.67 7.16
CA GLU A 30 7.31 3.11 6.92
C GLU A 30 6.00 3.71 6.38
N GLY A 31 5.37 3.03 5.42
CA GLY A 31 4.11 3.45 4.82
C GLY A 31 2.98 3.54 5.84
N ILE A 32 2.81 2.49 6.66
CA ILE A 32 1.79 2.45 7.71
C ILE A 32 2.04 3.52 8.78
N SER A 33 3.30 3.71 9.21
CA SER A 33 3.64 4.76 10.18
C SER A 33 3.28 6.16 9.67
N LYS A 34 3.62 6.46 8.42
CA LYS A 34 3.26 7.74 7.75
C LYS A 34 1.75 7.91 7.63
N PHE A 35 1.03 6.85 7.24
CA PHE A 35 -0.43 6.88 7.13
C PHE A 35 -1.11 7.18 8.47
N VAL A 36 -0.73 6.47 9.54
CA VAL A 36 -1.30 6.68 10.89
C VAL A 36 -1.02 8.09 11.38
N LYS A 37 0.19 8.61 11.16
CA LYS A 37 0.54 10.00 11.53
C LYS A 37 -0.33 11.02 10.80
N TRP A 38 -0.56 10.83 9.50
CA TRP A 38 -1.47 11.66 8.72
C TRP A 38 -2.90 11.57 9.25
N TYR A 39 -3.41 10.36 9.47
CA TYR A 39 -4.78 10.12 9.93
C TYR A 39 -5.06 10.81 11.28
N ARG A 40 -4.17 10.59 12.26
CA ARG A 40 -4.28 11.21 13.60
C ARG A 40 -4.26 12.73 13.52
N LYS A 41 -3.37 13.30 12.70
CA LYS A 41 -3.31 14.75 12.49
C LYS A 41 -4.59 15.29 11.83
N TYR A 42 -5.14 14.58 10.85
CA TYR A 42 -6.32 15.01 10.11
C TYR A 42 -7.58 14.97 10.99
N TYR A 43 -7.78 13.88 11.73
CA TYR A 43 -8.94 13.70 12.60
C TYR A 43 -8.77 14.23 14.03
N SER A 44 -7.57 14.74 14.38
CA SER A 44 -7.23 15.22 15.72
C SER A 44 -7.50 14.18 16.82
N VAL A 45 -7.09 12.93 16.59
CA VAL A 45 -7.26 11.77 17.50
C VAL A 45 -5.94 11.25 18.06
#